data_AF-A0A8B0SKH5-F1
#
_entry.id   AF-A0A8B0SKH5-F1
#
_cell.length_a   1.000
_cell.length_b   1.000
_cell.length_c   1.000
_cell.angle_alpha   90.00
_cell.angle_beta   90.00
_cell.angle_gamma   90.00
#
_symmetry.space_group_name_H-M   'P 1'
#
loop_
_entity.id
_entity.type
_entity.pdbx_description
1 polymer ?
#
loop_
_entity_poly.entity_id
_entity_poly.type
_entity_poly.pdbx_seq_one_letter_code
_entity_poly.pdbx_strand_id
1 'polypeptide(L)'
;MSMRHPISKSFMQTRRSLLLLPLAFIAERLVAAPVPALPPGACPLNSGGPSLLGSKWRLFSVYGNEVPKEVTITMEVGDNALKGFAGCNDYTAVFQRVGHTGFKMTKIEKGDKGCPVLSSGDGLPTINVGSLEGGYLRNLGRAGSVQQEGSLLQFFNLNGEPSVVFAKSYGDGGVEETTPATPETIPPESNPEAAPAPLSPESNPEAAPAPLPPPTS
;
A
#
# COMPACT_ATOMS: atom_id res chain seq x y z
N MET A 1 -5.59 59.83 18.00
CA MET A 1 -6.74 59.43 18.85
C MET A 1 -7.18 58.04 18.40
N SER A 2 -6.91 57.00 19.20
CA SER A 2 -7.30 55.63 18.88
C SER A 2 -7.85 54.98 20.15
N MET A 3 -9.14 54.66 20.14
CA MET A 3 -9.91 54.23 21.30
C MET A 3 -9.59 52.77 21.64
N ARG A 4 -9.05 52.54 22.83
CA ARG A 4 -8.91 51.20 23.43
C ARG A 4 -10.22 50.83 24.12
N HIS A 5 -10.81 49.71 23.73
CA HIS A 5 -11.97 49.14 24.40
C HIS A 5 -11.51 48.21 25.55
N PRO A 6 -12.03 48.38 26.78
CA PRO A 6 -11.79 47.45 27.87
C PRO A 6 -12.73 46.24 27.77
N ILE A 7 -12.18 45.03 27.72
CA ILE A 7 -12.97 43.80 27.83
C ILE A 7 -13.13 43.45 29.31
N SER A 8 -14.40 43.40 29.70
CA SER A 8 -14.93 43.20 31.04
C SER A 8 -14.52 41.85 31.65
N LYS A 9 -13.98 41.91 32.87
CA LYS A 9 -13.91 40.79 33.81
C LYS A 9 -15.16 40.86 34.67
N SER A 10 -15.98 39.81 34.70
CA SER A 10 -16.77 39.33 35.83
C SER A 10 -18.02 38.61 35.32
N PHE A 11 -18.11 37.31 35.54
CA PHE A 11 -19.37 36.75 36.06
C PHE A 11 -19.05 35.52 36.91
N MET A 12 -19.19 35.75 38.22
CA MET A 12 -19.20 34.79 39.32
C MET A 12 -20.13 33.60 39.02
N GLN A 13 -19.70 32.36 39.27
CA GLN A 13 -19.75 31.71 40.58
C GLN A 13 -21.20 31.49 41.09
N THR A 14 -21.94 30.59 40.45
CA THR A 14 -23.13 29.90 41.03
C THR A 14 -23.42 28.72 40.10
N ARG A 15 -23.14 27.46 40.45
CA ARG A 15 -23.96 26.63 41.33
C ARG A 15 -23.14 25.39 41.73
N ARG A 16 -22.71 25.36 42.99
CA ARG A 16 -22.35 24.15 43.73
C ARG A 16 -23.65 23.49 44.25
N SER A 17 -23.62 22.17 44.39
CA SER A 17 -24.61 21.31 45.05
C SER A 17 -25.87 20.99 44.27
N LEU A 18 -25.84 19.86 43.54
CA LEU A 18 -26.73 18.72 43.72
C LEU A 18 -26.53 17.75 42.54
N LEU A 19 -25.86 16.62 42.82
CA LEU A 19 -26.06 15.28 42.25
C LEU A 19 -24.80 14.43 42.54
N LEU A 20 -24.64 14.08 43.81
CA LEU A 20 -23.91 12.89 44.24
C LEU A 20 -24.85 11.69 44.03
N LEU A 21 -24.78 11.05 42.87
CA LEU A 21 -25.51 9.84 42.47
C LEU A 21 -24.74 9.16 41.33
N PRO A 22 -24.63 7.81 41.28
CA PRO A 22 -23.80 6.92 42.10
C PRO A 22 -22.48 6.52 41.39
N LEU A 23 -21.36 6.65 42.10
CA LEU A 23 -20.01 6.16 41.72
C LEU A 23 -19.88 4.63 41.91
N ALA A 24 -20.91 3.87 41.55
CA ALA A 24 -21.00 2.42 41.81
C ALA A 24 -21.41 1.61 40.56
N PHE A 25 -21.16 2.13 39.36
CA PHE A 25 -21.27 1.34 38.14
C PHE A 25 -19.89 0.97 37.61
N ILE A 26 -19.57 -0.30 37.88
CA ILE A 26 -18.92 -1.20 36.93
C ILE A 26 -17.42 -0.92 36.71
N ALA A 27 -16.64 -1.43 37.66
CA ALA A 27 -15.30 -1.93 37.37
C ALA A 27 -15.40 -3.28 36.64
N GLU A 28 -16.03 -3.31 35.46
CA GLU A 28 -15.86 -4.45 34.57
C GLU A 28 -14.42 -4.38 34.07
N ARG A 29 -13.60 -5.28 34.60
CA ARG A 29 -12.29 -5.54 34.04
C ARG A 29 -12.53 -5.95 32.58
N LEU A 30 -12.16 -5.07 31.66
CA LEU A 30 -11.88 -5.41 30.27
C LEU A 30 -10.75 -6.44 30.29
N VAL A 31 -11.10 -7.71 30.52
CA VAL A 31 -10.22 -8.84 30.23
C VAL A 31 -10.08 -8.80 28.72
N ALA A 32 -8.93 -8.32 28.23
CA ALA A 32 -8.58 -8.35 26.83
C ALA A 32 -8.71 -9.80 26.35
N ALA A 33 -9.77 -10.10 25.61
CA ALA A 33 -9.99 -11.43 25.06
C ALA A 33 -8.77 -11.80 24.21
N PRO A 34 -8.27 -13.05 24.31
CA PRO A 34 -7.14 -13.50 23.50
C PRO A 34 -7.51 -13.33 22.02
N VAL A 35 -6.64 -12.65 21.27
CA VAL A 35 -6.84 -12.44 19.83
C VAL A 35 -6.84 -13.82 19.15
N PRO A 36 -7.92 -14.20 18.45
CA PRO A 36 -7.98 -15.50 17.79
C PRO A 36 -6.82 -15.67 16.80
N ALA A 37 -6.19 -16.85 16.83
CA ALA A 37 -5.14 -17.20 15.88
C ALA A 37 -5.70 -17.13 14.45
N LEU A 38 -4.92 -16.57 13.51
CA LEU A 38 -5.30 -16.58 12.10
C LEU A 38 -5.31 -18.02 11.59
N PRO A 39 -6.25 -18.38 10.70
CA PRO A 39 -6.11 -19.60 9.95
C PRO A 39 -4.79 -19.55 9.15
N PRO A 40 -4.10 -20.70 8.97
CA PRO A 40 -2.89 -20.76 8.16
C PRO A 40 -3.13 -20.15 6.77
N GLY A 41 -2.21 -19.27 6.33
CA GLY A 41 -2.30 -18.59 5.02
C GLY A 41 -3.10 -17.29 4.98
N ALA A 42 -3.75 -16.88 6.08
CA ALA A 42 -4.38 -15.56 6.12
C ALA A 42 -3.34 -14.45 6.33
N CYS A 43 -3.39 -13.42 5.47
CA CYS A 43 -2.49 -12.28 5.56
C CYS A 43 -2.71 -11.55 6.90
N PRO A 44 -1.68 -11.38 7.73
CA PRO A 44 -1.82 -10.68 9.00
C PRO A 44 -2.03 -9.18 8.84
N LEU A 45 -1.71 -8.62 7.67
CA LEU A 45 -2.01 -7.26 7.27
C LEU A 45 -3.41 -7.21 6.64
N ASN A 46 -4.46 -7.34 7.46
CA ASN A 46 -5.83 -7.33 6.98
C ASN A 46 -6.24 -5.92 6.53
N SER A 47 -6.58 -5.77 5.24
CA SER A 47 -6.98 -4.52 4.60
C SER A 47 -8.48 -4.35 4.39
N GLY A 48 -9.29 -5.30 4.91
CA GLY A 48 -10.72 -5.36 4.60
C GLY A 48 -11.04 -5.76 3.15
N GLY A 49 -10.05 -6.25 2.39
CA GLY A 49 -10.16 -6.68 1.00
C GLY A 49 -9.45 -8.01 0.71
N PRO A 50 -9.09 -8.28 -0.57
CA PRO A 50 -8.30 -9.45 -0.95
C PRO A 50 -6.98 -9.55 -0.17
N SER A 51 -6.42 -10.76 -0.10
CA SER A 51 -5.12 -10.96 0.53
C SER A 51 -4.06 -10.07 -0.12
N LEU A 52 -3.33 -9.31 0.70
CA LEU A 52 -2.20 -8.49 0.25
C LEU A 52 -0.91 -9.29 0.12
N LEU A 53 -0.87 -10.55 0.55
CA LEU A 53 0.37 -11.32 0.61
C LEU A 53 1.00 -11.45 -0.79
N GLY A 54 2.28 -11.09 -0.91
CA GLY A 54 3.05 -11.07 -2.17
C GLY A 54 2.76 -9.89 -3.09
N SER A 55 1.81 -9.01 -2.74
CA SER A 55 1.47 -7.85 -3.58
C SER A 55 2.56 -6.77 -3.53
N LYS A 56 2.79 -6.12 -4.68
CA LYS A 56 3.76 -5.04 -4.85
C LYS A 56 3.08 -3.71 -5.15
N TRP A 57 3.59 -2.67 -4.52
CA TRP A 57 3.01 -1.35 -4.51
C TRP A 57 4.07 -0.28 -4.69
N ARG A 58 3.71 0.84 -5.33
CA ARG A 58 4.55 2.03 -5.46
C ARG A 58 3.99 3.13 -4.55
N LEU A 59 4.84 3.79 -3.78
CA LEU A 59 4.41 4.91 -2.94
C LEU A 59 3.87 6.04 -3.81
N PHE A 60 2.69 6.52 -3.45
CA PHE A 60 2.01 7.61 -4.13
C PHE A 60 2.13 8.91 -3.33
N SER A 61 1.84 8.88 -2.03
CA SER A 61 1.92 10.08 -1.18
C SER A 61 2.19 9.79 0.29
N VAL A 62 2.69 10.81 1.00
CA VAL A 62 2.93 10.81 2.45
C VAL A 62 2.26 12.05 3.06
N TYR A 63 1.26 11.84 3.92
CA TYR A 63 0.37 12.90 4.44
C TYR A 63 -0.13 13.87 3.36
N GLY A 64 -0.59 13.33 2.24
CA GLY A 64 -1.09 14.12 1.12
C GLY A 64 -0.03 14.81 0.26
N ASN A 65 1.25 14.73 0.62
CA ASN A 65 2.34 15.21 -0.23
C ASN A 65 2.67 14.11 -1.26
N GLU A 66 2.43 14.40 -2.53
CA GLU A 66 2.75 13.47 -3.62
C GLU A 66 4.26 13.24 -3.74
N VAL A 67 4.63 12.00 -4.04
CA VAL A 67 6.02 11.64 -4.31
C VAL A 67 6.35 12.02 -5.77
N PRO A 68 7.44 12.78 -6.01
CA PRO A 68 7.87 13.10 -7.37
C PRO A 68 8.09 11.84 -8.22
N LYS A 69 7.75 11.90 -9.51
CA LYS A 69 7.79 10.74 -10.40
C LYS A 69 9.20 10.20 -10.63
N GLU A 70 10.20 11.07 -10.46
CA GLU A 70 11.64 10.81 -10.53
C GLU A 70 12.11 9.91 -9.40
N VAL A 71 11.38 9.89 -8.27
CA VAL A 71 11.69 9.05 -7.12
C VAL A 71 10.80 7.80 -7.15
N THR A 72 11.45 6.65 -7.03
CA THR A 72 10.77 5.36 -6.95
C THR A 72 10.89 4.84 -5.53
N ILE A 73 9.75 4.66 -4.86
CA ILE A 73 9.66 4.01 -3.55
C ILE A 73 8.66 2.86 -3.70
N THR A 74 9.06 1.66 -3.29
CA THR A 74 8.28 0.43 -3.47
C THR A 74 8.05 -0.28 -2.15
N MET A 75 7.01 -1.09 -2.11
CA MET A 75 6.68 -1.97 -1.00
C MET A 75 6.15 -3.30 -1.54
N GLU A 76 6.64 -4.39 -0.97
CA GLU A 76 6.14 -5.74 -1.10
C GLU A 76 5.63 -6.22 0.26
N VAL A 77 4.44 -6.81 0.28
CA VAL A 77 3.81 -7.30 1.51
C VAL A 77 4.16 -8.78 1.71
N GLY A 78 4.95 -9.09 2.73
CA GLY A 78 5.25 -10.46 3.15
C GLY A 78 4.40 -10.93 4.34
N ASP A 79 4.70 -12.14 4.83
CA ASP A 79 3.96 -12.75 5.94
C ASP A 79 4.11 -11.99 7.26
N ASN A 80 5.29 -11.46 7.56
CA ASN A 80 5.58 -10.82 8.84
C ASN A 80 6.36 -9.50 8.71
N ALA A 81 6.68 -9.12 7.47
CA ALA A 81 7.44 -7.93 7.17
C ALA A 81 7.01 -7.33 5.83
N LEU A 82 7.06 -6.01 5.78
CA LEU A 82 7.04 -5.26 4.52
C LEU A 82 8.49 -5.08 4.08
N LYS A 83 8.76 -5.26 2.79
CA LYS A 83 10.10 -5.06 2.22
C LYS A 83 10.00 -4.14 1.01
N GLY A 84 11.08 -3.49 0.64
CA GLY A 84 11.09 -2.73 -0.59
C GLY A 84 12.22 -1.73 -0.65
N PHE A 85 12.10 -0.79 -1.57
CA PHE A 85 13.08 0.26 -1.79
C PHE A 85 12.51 1.60 -1.32
N ALA A 86 13.20 2.29 -0.41
CA ALA A 86 12.76 3.56 0.19
C ALA A 86 13.30 4.79 -0.56
N GLY A 87 13.64 4.64 -1.84
CA GLY A 87 14.12 5.72 -2.71
C GLY A 87 15.65 5.76 -2.83
N CYS A 88 16.35 5.27 -1.81
CA CYS A 88 17.81 5.30 -1.74
C CYS A 88 18.36 4.01 -1.11
N ASN A 89 17.75 3.56 -0.02
CA ASN A 89 18.07 2.29 0.61
C ASN A 89 16.93 1.29 0.49
N ASP A 90 17.29 0.01 0.45
CA ASP A 90 16.36 -1.06 0.75
C ASP A 90 15.97 -1.00 2.23
N TYR A 91 14.74 -1.41 2.52
CA TYR A 91 14.23 -1.46 3.88
C TYR A 91 13.46 -2.75 4.15
N THR A 92 13.36 -3.09 5.44
CA THR A 92 12.49 -4.14 5.95
C THR A 92 11.78 -3.62 7.20
N ALA A 93 10.45 -3.68 7.21
CA ALA A 93 9.60 -3.26 8.31
C ALA A 93 8.82 -4.46 8.86
N VAL A 94 9.24 -4.97 10.02
CA VAL A 94 8.59 -6.06 10.73
C VAL A 94 7.34 -5.54 11.43
N PHE A 95 6.23 -6.25 11.29
CA PHE A 95 4.98 -5.89 11.92
C PHE A 95 4.39 -7.03 12.73
N GLN A 96 3.54 -6.67 13.68
CA GLN A 96 2.73 -7.60 14.46
C GLN A 96 1.27 -7.18 14.39
N ARG A 97 0.38 -8.13 14.17
CA ARG A 97 -1.05 -7.89 14.22
C ARG A 97 -1.50 -7.53 15.64
N VAL A 98 -2.41 -6.58 15.75
CA VAL A 98 -3.01 -6.13 17.01
C VAL A 98 -4.52 -6.06 16.81
N GLY A 99 -5.26 -6.92 17.50
CA GLY A 99 -6.71 -7.03 17.31
C GLY A 99 -7.09 -7.66 15.96
N HIS A 100 -8.23 -7.24 15.40
CA HIS A 100 -8.82 -7.85 14.21
C HIS A 100 -8.32 -7.23 12.90
N THR A 101 -8.18 -5.90 12.87
CA THR A 101 -7.83 -5.11 11.68
C THR A 101 -6.55 -4.29 11.86
N GLY A 102 -6.01 -4.25 13.09
CA GLY A 102 -4.86 -3.45 13.43
C GLY A 102 -3.54 -4.20 13.29
N PHE A 103 -2.47 -3.44 13.15
CA PHE A 103 -1.10 -3.91 13.29
C PHE A 103 -0.25 -2.82 13.94
N LYS A 104 0.97 -3.19 14.36
CA LYS A 104 2.01 -2.27 14.78
C LYS A 104 3.32 -2.65 14.13
N MET A 105 4.09 -1.65 13.69
CA MET A 105 5.47 -1.85 13.27
C MET A 105 6.33 -2.05 14.52
N THR A 106 7.04 -3.17 14.61
CA THR A 106 7.90 -3.48 15.76
C THR A 106 9.36 -3.13 15.49
N LYS A 107 9.78 -3.19 14.23
CA LYS A 107 11.14 -2.89 13.82
C LYS A 107 11.14 -2.39 12.39
N ILE A 108 11.93 -1.36 12.10
CA ILE A 108 12.23 -0.93 10.73
C ILE A 108 13.75 -0.87 10.61
N GLU A 109 14.26 -1.63 9.65
CA GLU A 109 15.66 -1.64 9.25
C GLU A 109 15.77 -1.03 7.86
N LYS A 110 16.85 -0.30 7.61
CA LYS A 110 17.18 0.27 6.30
C LYS A 110 18.69 0.19 6.08
N GLY A 111 19.10 0.31 4.83
CA GLY A 111 20.51 0.53 4.50
C GLY A 111 21.06 1.87 4.99
N ASP A 112 22.39 1.93 5.07
CA ASP A 112 23.16 3.09 5.54
C ASP A 112 23.82 3.88 4.39
N LYS A 113 23.36 3.71 3.14
CA LYS A 113 23.90 4.47 2.00
C LYS A 113 23.40 5.91 2.07
N GLY A 114 24.31 6.85 1.81
CA GLY A 114 23.98 8.26 1.65
C GLY A 114 23.09 8.49 0.43
N CYS A 115 22.10 9.36 0.56
CA CYS A 115 21.10 9.57 -0.48
C CYS A 115 21.40 10.78 -1.34
N PRO A 116 21.20 10.68 -2.66
CA PRO A 116 21.46 11.79 -3.57
C PRO A 116 20.42 12.89 -3.40
N VAL A 117 20.82 14.09 -3.82
CA VAL A 117 19.90 15.19 -4.11
C VAL A 117 19.73 15.24 -5.62
N LEU A 118 18.51 15.05 -6.10
CA LEU A 118 18.21 15.05 -7.54
C LEU A 118 17.87 16.47 -8.00
N SER A 119 18.28 16.81 -9.22
CA SER A 119 17.83 18.03 -9.89
C SER A 119 16.55 17.72 -10.66
N SER A 120 15.53 18.56 -10.50
CA SER A 120 14.25 18.45 -11.23
C SER A 120 14.25 19.21 -12.56
N GLY A 121 15.37 19.86 -12.92
CA GLY A 121 15.51 20.75 -14.07
C GLY A 121 15.96 22.15 -13.69
N ASP A 122 16.30 22.96 -14.70
CA ASP A 122 16.85 24.30 -14.49
C ASP A 122 15.85 25.23 -13.78
N GLY A 123 16.29 25.82 -12.67
CA GLY A 123 15.47 26.74 -11.87
C GLY A 123 14.37 26.07 -11.02
N LEU A 124 14.26 24.74 -11.04
CA LEU A 124 13.29 23.99 -10.22
C LEU A 124 13.91 23.57 -8.88
N PRO A 125 13.07 23.37 -7.84
CA PRO A 125 13.55 22.88 -6.55
C PRO A 125 14.19 21.49 -6.70
N THR A 126 15.28 21.27 -5.97
CA THR A 126 15.93 19.97 -5.90
C THR A 126 15.15 19.01 -5.01
N ILE A 127 15.24 17.71 -5.31
CA ILE A 127 14.56 16.65 -4.56
C ILE A 127 15.58 16.02 -3.61
N ASN A 128 15.38 16.20 -2.30
CA ASN A 128 16.18 15.53 -1.28
C ASN A 128 15.63 14.12 -1.01
N VAL A 129 16.19 13.11 -1.67
CA VAL A 129 15.73 11.72 -1.56
C VAL A 129 15.87 11.19 -0.12
N GLY A 130 16.90 11.60 0.62
CA GLY A 130 17.07 11.21 2.02
C GLY A 130 15.97 11.75 2.93
N SER A 131 15.49 12.97 2.68
CA SER A 131 14.34 13.54 3.40
C SER A 131 13.05 12.78 3.11
N LEU A 132 12.82 12.40 1.85
CA LEU A 132 11.68 11.57 1.44
C LEU A 132 11.74 10.17 2.06
N GLU A 133 12.89 9.49 1.99
CA GLU A 133 13.13 8.19 2.64
C GLU A 133 12.79 8.25 4.14
N GLY A 134 13.38 9.22 4.85
CA GLY A 134 13.19 9.37 6.30
C GLY A 134 11.76 9.74 6.68
N GLY A 135 11.09 10.58 5.87
CA GLY A 135 9.69 10.92 6.05
C GLY A 135 8.77 9.71 5.86
N TYR A 136 8.97 8.98 4.78
CA TYR A 136 8.24 7.74 4.48
C TYR A 136 8.36 6.71 5.60
N LEU A 137 9.59 6.29 5.95
CA LEU A 137 9.80 5.23 6.95
C LEU A 137 9.28 5.62 8.34
N ARG A 138 9.41 6.89 8.73
CA ARG A 138 8.85 7.41 9.99
C ARG A 138 7.33 7.30 10.04
N ASN A 139 6.65 7.55 8.93
CA ASN A 139 5.19 7.53 8.87
C ASN A 139 4.65 6.11 8.72
N LEU A 140 5.34 5.26 7.97
CA LEU A 140 5.06 3.83 7.93
C LEU A 140 5.16 3.20 9.33
N GLY A 141 6.18 3.57 10.10
CA GLY A 141 6.36 3.11 11.48
C GLY A 141 5.23 3.51 12.45
N ARG A 142 4.40 4.49 12.08
CA ARG A 142 3.27 4.98 12.88
C ARG A 142 1.91 4.48 12.38
N ALA A 143 1.89 3.71 11.29
CA ALA A 143 0.65 3.14 10.78
C ALA A 143 0.11 2.08 11.74
N GLY A 144 -1.21 2.13 11.95
CA GLY A 144 -1.94 1.22 12.84
C GLY A 144 -2.97 0.36 12.11
N SER A 145 -3.39 0.77 10.92
CA SER A 145 -4.32 0.01 10.07
C SER A 145 -4.07 0.31 8.60
N VAL A 146 -4.63 -0.52 7.72
CA VAL A 146 -4.52 -0.41 6.28
C VAL A 146 -5.87 -0.70 5.65
N GLN A 147 -6.19 -0.04 4.55
CA GLN A 147 -7.37 -0.28 3.73
C GLN A 147 -6.99 -0.31 2.26
N GLN A 148 -7.55 -1.26 1.53
CA GLN A 148 -7.40 -1.31 0.08
C GLN A 148 -8.67 -0.76 -0.58
N GLU A 149 -8.51 0.23 -1.46
CA GLU A 149 -9.58 0.84 -2.23
C GLU A 149 -9.21 0.82 -3.72
N GLY A 150 -9.71 -0.18 -4.44
CA GLY A 150 -9.39 -0.38 -5.85
C GLY A 150 -7.89 -0.57 -6.10
N SER A 151 -7.27 0.41 -6.76
CA SER A 151 -5.84 0.44 -7.09
C SER A 151 -4.97 1.15 -6.04
N LEU A 152 -5.57 1.61 -4.95
CA LEU A 152 -4.89 2.30 -3.85
C LEU A 152 -4.82 1.43 -2.60
N LEU A 153 -3.71 1.55 -1.88
CA LEU A 153 -3.50 0.97 -0.57
C LEU A 153 -3.17 2.08 0.42
N GLN A 154 -4.10 2.36 1.33
CA GLN A 154 -4.01 3.49 2.25
C GLN A 154 -3.74 3.00 3.67
N PHE A 155 -2.68 3.53 4.26
CA PHE A 155 -2.32 3.31 5.66
C PHE A 155 -2.84 4.46 6.51
N PHE A 156 -3.41 4.13 7.66
CA PHE A 156 -3.89 5.11 8.63
C PHE A 156 -3.01 5.08 9.89
N ASN A 157 -2.75 6.25 10.45
CA ASN A 157 -2.06 6.39 11.73
C ASN A 157 -2.97 5.96 12.90
N LEU A 158 -2.45 6.00 14.13
CA LEU A 158 -3.21 5.66 15.34
C LEU A 158 -4.42 6.58 15.62
N ASN A 159 -4.47 7.75 14.98
CA ASN A 159 -5.61 8.68 15.08
C ASN A 159 -6.67 8.41 14.00
N GLY A 160 -6.45 7.46 13.09
CA GLY A 160 -7.34 7.18 11.96
C GLY A 160 -7.17 8.14 10.78
N GLU A 161 -6.09 8.93 10.74
CA GLU A 161 -5.80 9.82 9.61
C GLU A 161 -4.92 9.12 8.57
N PRO A 162 -5.14 9.36 7.26
CA PRO A 162 -4.32 8.76 6.22
C PRO A 162 -2.88 9.29 6.29
N SER A 163 -1.90 8.38 6.35
CA SER A 163 -0.49 8.73 6.53
C SER A 163 0.38 8.38 5.33
N VAL A 164 0.17 7.20 4.74
CA VAL A 164 0.96 6.69 3.60
C VAL A 164 -0.01 6.07 2.61
N VAL A 165 0.05 6.48 1.35
CA VAL A 165 -0.79 5.94 0.28
C VAL A 165 0.12 5.33 -0.77
N PHE A 166 -0.18 4.11 -1.17
CA PHE A 166 0.45 3.45 -2.30
C PHE A 166 -0.54 3.28 -3.44
N ALA A 167 -0.01 3.24 -4.66
CA ALA A 167 -0.74 2.85 -5.86
C ALA A 167 -0.18 1.53 -6.40
N LYS A 168 -1.02 0.76 -7.10
CA LYS A 168 -0.59 -0.47 -7.77
C LYS A 168 0.54 -0.15 -8.76
N SER A 169 1.64 -0.88 -8.65
CA SER A 169 2.77 -0.73 -9.58
C SER A 169 2.38 -1.27 -10.96
N TYR A 170 2.14 -0.39 -11.94
CA TYR A 170 1.98 -0.81 -13.33
C TYR A 170 3.30 -1.46 -13.81
N GLY A 171 3.29 -2.78 -14.00
CA GLY A 171 4.46 -3.57 -14.36
C GLY A 171 4.43 -4.98 -13.77
N ASP A 172 3.71 -5.17 -12.66
CA ASP A 172 3.22 -6.49 -12.26
C ASP A 172 1.87 -6.64 -12.94
N GLY A 173 1.93 -6.98 -14.23
CA GLY A 173 0.80 -7.59 -14.90
C GLY A 173 0.45 -8.81 -14.07
N GLY A 174 -0.51 -8.64 -13.17
CA GLY A 174 -1.34 -9.74 -12.73
C GLY A 174 -1.88 -10.32 -14.02
N VAL A 175 -1.17 -11.30 -14.55
CA VAL A 175 -1.78 -12.36 -15.32
C VAL A 175 -2.72 -13.00 -14.30
N GLU A 176 -3.88 -12.39 -14.13
CA GLU A 176 -5.08 -13.20 -14.06
C GLU A 176 -5.07 -13.96 -15.38
N GLU A 177 -4.37 -15.09 -15.39
CA GLU A 177 -4.69 -16.20 -16.26
C GLU A 177 -6.02 -16.77 -15.74
N THR A 178 -7.05 -15.91 -15.76
CA THR A 178 -8.41 -16.37 -15.93
C THR A 178 -8.46 -16.77 -17.39
N THR A 179 -7.89 -17.94 -17.70
CA THR A 179 -8.30 -18.71 -18.87
C THR A 179 -9.83 -18.68 -18.82
N PRO A 180 -10.50 -18.03 -19.78
CA PRO A 180 -11.93 -18.20 -19.90
C PRO A 180 -12.11 -19.71 -20.03
N ALA A 181 -12.76 -20.32 -19.04
CA ALA A 181 -13.24 -21.68 -19.22
C ALA A 181 -14.11 -21.63 -20.48
N THR A 182 -13.51 -22.08 -21.59
CA THR A 182 -14.24 -22.44 -22.80
C THR A 182 -15.42 -23.25 -22.32
N PRO A 183 -16.66 -22.81 -22.56
CA PRO A 183 -17.83 -23.63 -22.25
C PRO A 183 -17.60 -24.96 -22.94
N GLU A 184 -17.45 -26.04 -22.16
CA GLU A 184 -17.46 -27.40 -22.67
C GLU A 184 -18.75 -27.54 -23.48
N THR A 185 -18.57 -27.51 -24.79
CA THR A 185 -19.63 -27.76 -25.75
C THR A 185 -19.96 -29.22 -25.59
N ILE A 186 -21.12 -29.49 -25.02
CA ILE A 186 -21.76 -30.80 -24.97
C ILE A 186 -21.71 -31.37 -26.40
N PRO A 187 -21.13 -32.57 -26.62
CA PRO A 187 -21.03 -33.16 -27.94
C PRO A 187 -22.43 -33.59 -28.41
N PRO A 188 -22.90 -33.18 -29.60
CA PRO A 188 -24.04 -33.82 -30.22
C PRO A 188 -23.62 -35.17 -30.82
N GLU A 189 -24.52 -36.10 -30.61
CA GLU A 189 -24.58 -37.48 -31.06
C GLU A 189 -24.32 -37.65 -32.57
N SER A 190 -23.74 -38.80 -32.87
CA SER A 190 -23.24 -39.32 -34.14
C SER A 190 -24.19 -39.31 -35.34
N ASN A 191 -23.68 -38.96 -36.53
CA ASN A 191 -24.01 -39.70 -37.75
C ASN A 191 -22.86 -39.63 -38.80
N PRO A 192 -22.48 -40.72 -39.49
CA PRO A 192 -21.39 -40.75 -40.47
C PRO A 192 -21.91 -40.75 -41.91
N GLU A 193 -21.35 -39.93 -42.80
CA GLU A 193 -21.29 -40.22 -44.24
C GLU A 193 -20.15 -39.41 -44.90
N ALA A 194 -19.60 -39.95 -45.98
CA ALA A 194 -18.18 -39.92 -46.29
C ALA A 194 -17.75 -38.95 -47.41
N ALA A 195 -16.52 -38.43 -47.25
CA ALA A 195 -15.47 -38.13 -48.26
C ALA A 195 -15.72 -37.05 -49.36
N PRO A 196 -14.70 -36.57 -50.11
CA PRO A 196 -13.23 -36.65 -49.95
C PRO A 196 -12.51 -35.26 -49.95
N ALA A 197 -11.19 -35.32 -49.71
CA ALA A 197 -10.20 -34.23 -49.71
C ALA A 197 -10.10 -33.41 -51.02
N PRO A 198 -9.41 -32.24 -51.01
CA PRO A 198 -8.01 -32.26 -51.47
C PRO A 198 -7.02 -31.32 -50.70
N LEU A 199 -5.75 -31.76 -50.67
CA LEU A 199 -4.48 -31.07 -51.01
C LEU A 199 -4.48 -29.52 -50.90
N SER A 200 -3.52 -28.79 -50.32
CA SER A 200 -2.09 -28.99 -50.04
C SER A 200 -1.56 -27.66 -49.39
N PRO A 201 -0.25 -27.49 -49.09
CA PRO A 201 0.27 -26.63 -48.02
C PRO A 201 0.76 -25.26 -48.49
N GLU A 202 0.86 -24.28 -47.57
CA GLU A 202 1.75 -23.13 -47.77
C GLU A 202 2.44 -22.72 -46.47
N SER A 203 3.75 -23.00 -46.45
CA SER A 203 4.75 -22.59 -45.48
C SER A 203 5.14 -21.13 -45.71
N ASN A 204 5.20 -20.31 -44.66
CA ASN A 204 5.84 -19.01 -44.72
C ASN A 204 6.88 -18.85 -43.59
N PRO A 205 8.19 -18.82 -43.91
CA PRO A 205 9.24 -18.46 -42.96
C PRO A 205 9.86 -17.10 -43.30
N GLU A 206 9.65 -16.06 -42.50
CA GLU A 206 10.29 -14.75 -42.68
C GLU A 206 10.23 -13.99 -41.34
N ALA A 207 11.25 -13.34 -40.77
CA ALA A 207 12.63 -13.06 -41.13
C ALA A 207 13.47 -12.88 -39.86
N ALA A 208 14.78 -13.12 -39.96
CA ALA A 208 15.76 -12.78 -38.93
C ALA A 208 16.08 -11.27 -38.93
N PRO A 209 16.30 -10.63 -37.77
CA PRO A 209 16.71 -9.23 -37.70
C PRO A 209 18.19 -9.04 -38.06
N ALA A 210 18.48 -7.95 -38.77
CA ALA A 210 19.80 -7.54 -39.25
C ALA A 210 20.79 -7.16 -38.11
N PRO A 211 22.11 -7.34 -38.33
CA PRO A 211 23.14 -6.93 -37.38
C PRO A 211 23.36 -5.41 -37.35
N LEU A 212 23.64 -4.89 -36.15
CA LEU A 212 23.95 -3.49 -35.87
C LEU A 212 25.32 -3.06 -36.45
N PRO A 213 25.49 -1.80 -36.85
CA PRO A 213 26.77 -1.26 -37.30
C PRO A 213 27.77 -1.05 -36.14
N PRO A 214 29.09 -1.12 -36.40
CA PRO A 214 30.12 -0.92 -35.38
C PRO A 214 30.29 0.56 -34.98
N PRO A 215 30.83 0.83 -33.78
CA PRO A 215 31.07 2.19 -33.30
C PRO A 215 32.19 2.90 -34.06
N THR A 216 31.93 4.14 -34.49
CA THR A 216 32.95 5.07 -34.99
C THR A 216 33.85 5.53 -33.84
N SER A 217 35.16 5.44 -34.06
CA SER A 217 36.22 5.94 -33.18
C SER A 217 36.29 7.47 -33.12
#